data_AF-A0A662IAL1-F1
#
_entry.id   AF-A0A662IAL1-F1
#
_cell.length_a   1.000
_cell.length_b   1.000
_cell.length_c   1.000
_cell.angle_alpha   90.00
_cell.angle_beta   90.00
_cell.angle_gamma   90.00
#
_symmetry.space_group_name_H-M   'P 1'
#
loop_
_entity.id
_entity.type
_entity.pdbx_description
1 polymer ?
#
loop_
_entity_poly.entity_id
_entity_poly.type
_entity_poly.pdbx_seq_one_letter_code
_entity_poly.pdbx_strand_id
1 'polypeptide(L)'
;GFAHLSEREGAYWLEELYVAPEYRGLGIGRRLVEEAEEYVRGRAPALYVMVLPQDGAAIRFWIHMGYRILNTVELVKDLEEPEGEETRLLEFFGYPLRIWRWRREEYDDVEREYLEALDEFYRLGGTRELYLKLAVEALRRWIEARSKPRRG
;
A
#
# COMPACT_ATOMS: atom_id res chain seq x y z
N GLY A 1 -13.27 -17.88 -11.82
CA GLY A 1 -12.10 -17.13 -11.34
C GLY A 1 -10.93 -18.06 -11.21
N PHE A 2 -9.73 -17.56 -11.02
CA PHE A 2 -8.53 -18.37 -10.80
C PHE A 2 -7.61 -17.67 -9.78
N ALA A 3 -6.74 -18.47 -9.18
CA ALA A 3 -5.58 -18.01 -8.43
C ALA A 3 -4.34 -18.69 -8.99
N HIS A 4 -3.25 -17.95 -9.13
CA HIS A 4 -1.95 -18.47 -9.59
C HIS A 4 -0.95 -18.36 -8.45
N LEU A 5 -0.33 -19.49 -8.11
CA LEU A 5 0.74 -19.57 -7.11
C LEU A 5 2.08 -19.83 -7.78
N SER A 6 3.12 -19.13 -7.34
CA SER A 6 4.51 -19.46 -7.66
C SER A 6 5.28 -19.82 -6.39
N GLU A 7 6.33 -20.63 -6.56
CA GLU A 7 7.31 -20.91 -5.50
C GLU A 7 8.68 -20.38 -5.93
N ARG A 8 9.37 -19.68 -5.02
CA ARG A 8 10.76 -19.25 -5.22
C ARG A 8 11.53 -19.48 -3.92
N GLU A 9 12.54 -20.35 -3.97
CA GLU A 9 13.41 -20.67 -2.83
C GLU A 9 12.63 -21.06 -1.55
N GLY A 10 11.53 -21.83 -1.68
CA GLY A 10 10.69 -22.25 -0.56
C GLY A 10 9.69 -21.22 -0.05
N ALA A 11 9.64 -20.03 -0.63
CA ALA A 11 8.58 -19.04 -0.38
C ALA A 11 7.50 -19.11 -1.49
N TYR A 12 6.26 -18.79 -1.13
CA TYR A 12 5.10 -18.89 -2.02
C TYR A 12 4.43 -17.54 -2.25
N TRP A 13 4.18 -17.19 -3.51
CA TRP A 13 3.47 -15.98 -3.88
C TRP A 13 2.14 -16.32 -4.54
N LEU A 14 1.07 -15.66 -4.11
CA LEU A 14 -0.16 -15.58 -4.87
C LEU A 14 0.00 -14.42 -5.86
N GLU A 15 0.44 -14.79 -7.07
CA GLU A 15 0.84 -13.86 -8.13
C GLU A 15 -0.36 -13.19 -8.79
N GLU A 16 -1.42 -13.96 -9.02
CA GLU A 16 -2.62 -13.47 -9.69
C GLU A 16 -3.87 -13.99 -8.98
N LEU A 17 -4.83 -13.10 -8.75
CA LEU A 17 -6.16 -13.42 -8.29
C LEU A 17 -7.17 -12.76 -9.22
N TYR A 18 -7.99 -13.56 -9.89
CA TYR A 18 -9.00 -13.03 -10.79
C TYR A 18 -10.38 -13.62 -10.54
N VAL A 19 -11.37 -12.73 -10.45
CA VAL A 19 -12.80 -13.06 -10.50
C VAL A 19 -13.44 -12.19 -11.57
N ALA A 20 -14.12 -12.84 -12.51
CA ALA A 20 -14.87 -12.16 -13.56
C ALA A 20 -15.90 -11.19 -12.95
N PRO A 21 -16.07 -9.97 -13.49
CA PRO A 21 -16.86 -8.89 -12.88
C PRO A 21 -18.26 -9.32 -12.43
N GLU A 22 -18.94 -10.14 -13.22
CA GLU A 22 -20.31 -10.61 -13.02
C GLU A 22 -20.44 -11.56 -11.82
N TYR A 23 -19.32 -12.08 -11.32
CA TYR A 23 -19.24 -13.02 -10.20
C TYR A 23 -18.56 -12.43 -8.96
N ARG A 24 -18.25 -11.12 -8.96
CA ARG A 24 -17.68 -10.42 -7.80
C ARG A 24 -18.75 -10.20 -6.73
N GLY A 25 -18.32 -10.01 -5.48
CA GLY A 25 -19.23 -9.86 -4.33
C GLY A 25 -19.87 -11.18 -3.84
N LEU A 26 -19.66 -12.30 -4.54
CA LEU A 26 -20.21 -13.61 -4.20
C LEU A 26 -19.27 -14.49 -3.35
N GLY A 27 -18.22 -13.90 -2.75
CA GLY A 27 -17.25 -14.63 -1.93
C GLY A 27 -16.30 -15.57 -2.71
N ILE A 28 -16.29 -15.54 -4.05
CA ILE A 28 -15.41 -16.40 -4.87
C ILE A 28 -13.93 -16.07 -4.63
N GLY A 29 -13.56 -14.79 -4.59
CA GLY A 29 -12.18 -14.36 -4.34
C GLY A 29 -11.66 -14.86 -2.99
N ARG A 30 -12.49 -14.74 -1.95
CA ARG A 30 -12.21 -15.29 -0.61
C ARG A 30 -11.90 -16.79 -0.69
N ARG A 31 -12.77 -17.59 -1.31
CA ARG A 31 -12.58 -19.04 -1.42
C ARG A 31 -11.32 -19.42 -2.19
N LEU A 32 -10.98 -18.68 -3.25
CA LEU A 32 -9.73 -18.89 -4.00
C LEU A 32 -8.49 -18.63 -3.13
N VAL A 33 -8.54 -17.58 -2.30
CA VAL A 33 -7.45 -17.27 -1.36
C VAL A 33 -7.36 -18.32 -0.26
N GLU A 34 -8.48 -18.73 0.33
CA GLU A 34 -8.51 -19.78 1.37
C GLU A 34 -7.95 -21.12 0.86
N GLU A 35 -8.26 -21.49 -0.39
CA GLU A 35 -7.69 -22.68 -1.04
C GLU A 35 -6.18 -22.55 -1.26
N ALA A 36 -5.72 -21.37 -1.68
CA ALA A 36 -4.28 -21.10 -1.83
C ALA A 36 -3.55 -21.15 -0.48
N GLU A 37 -4.14 -20.62 0.59
CA GLU A 37 -3.60 -20.70 1.94
C GLU A 37 -3.51 -22.14 2.44
N GLU A 38 -4.55 -22.95 2.21
CA GLU A 38 -4.54 -24.38 2.55
C GLU A 38 -3.47 -25.12 1.76
N TYR A 39 -3.31 -24.82 0.48
CA TYR A 39 -2.23 -25.40 -0.33
C TYR A 39 -0.85 -25.04 0.23
N VAL A 40 -0.61 -23.81 0.67
CA VAL A 40 0.70 -23.40 1.21
C VAL A 40 0.91 -23.89 2.66
N ARG A 41 -0.17 -24.22 3.37
CA ARG A 41 -0.12 -24.70 4.76
C ARG A 41 0.77 -25.94 4.88
N GLY A 42 1.72 -25.88 5.81
CA GLY A 42 2.71 -26.94 6.03
C GLY A 42 3.84 -26.99 5.00
N ARG A 43 3.80 -26.18 3.94
CA ARG A 43 4.88 -26.05 2.94
C ARG A 43 5.76 -24.84 3.18
N ALA A 44 5.18 -23.71 3.60
CA ALA A 44 5.90 -22.49 3.93
C ALA A 44 5.24 -21.75 5.11
N PRO A 45 6.00 -20.91 5.85
CA PRO A 45 5.47 -20.16 6.98
C PRO A 45 4.59 -18.97 6.59
N ALA A 46 4.60 -18.56 5.32
CA ALA A 46 3.87 -17.40 4.82
C ALA A 46 3.48 -17.57 3.34
N LEU A 47 2.41 -16.88 2.97
CA LEU A 47 1.97 -16.66 1.59
C LEU A 47 2.07 -15.16 1.31
N TYR A 48 2.76 -14.81 0.22
CA TYR A 48 3.03 -13.43 -0.15
C TYR A 48 2.11 -12.97 -1.27
N VAL A 49 1.78 -11.68 -1.26
CA VAL A 49 1.08 -10.99 -2.35
C VAL A 49 1.79 -9.66 -2.61
N MET A 50 1.82 -9.23 -3.86
CA MET A 50 2.29 -7.89 -4.22
C MET A 50 1.09 -7.07 -4.66
N VAL A 51 0.98 -5.86 -4.12
CA VAL A 51 -0.10 -4.93 -4.42
C VAL A 51 0.51 -3.58 -4.65
N LEU A 52 0.12 -2.92 -5.73
CA LEU A 52 0.56 -1.56 -6.01
C LEU A 52 -0.05 -0.60 -4.97
N PRO A 53 0.70 0.39 -4.47
CA PRO A 53 0.23 1.27 -3.39
C PRO A 53 -1.01 2.09 -3.75
N GLN A 54 -1.24 2.37 -5.04
CA GLN A 54 -2.45 3.04 -5.51
C GLN A 54 -3.71 2.15 -5.57
N ASP A 55 -3.58 0.81 -5.46
CA ASP A 55 -4.72 -0.11 -5.44
C ASP A 55 -5.28 -0.27 -4.02
N GLY A 56 -5.91 0.79 -3.52
CA GLY A 56 -6.50 0.82 -2.17
C GLY A 56 -7.57 -0.27 -1.97
N ALA A 57 -8.30 -0.64 -3.03
CA ALA A 57 -9.30 -1.70 -2.96
C ALA A 57 -8.66 -3.07 -2.72
N ALA A 58 -7.60 -3.41 -3.45
CA ALA A 58 -6.84 -4.63 -3.21
C ALA A 58 -6.19 -4.63 -1.82
N ILE A 59 -5.56 -3.53 -1.40
CA ILE A 59 -4.95 -3.41 -0.06
C ILE A 59 -5.98 -3.72 1.02
N ARG A 60 -7.15 -3.08 0.97
CA ARG A 60 -8.25 -3.32 1.93
C ARG A 60 -8.74 -4.76 1.89
N PHE A 61 -8.85 -5.36 0.71
CA PHE A 61 -9.21 -6.78 0.56
C PHE A 61 -8.20 -7.69 1.26
N TRP A 62 -6.90 -7.52 1.02
CA TRP A 62 -5.87 -8.37 1.61
C TRP A 62 -5.76 -8.19 3.13
N ILE A 63 -5.87 -6.95 3.63
CA ILE A 63 -5.96 -6.69 5.07
C ILE A 63 -7.17 -7.40 5.68
N HIS A 64 -8.33 -7.34 5.02
CA HIS A 64 -9.55 -8.04 5.45
C HIS A 64 -9.40 -9.57 5.44
N MET A 65 -8.55 -10.11 4.57
CA MET A 65 -8.18 -11.53 4.54
C MET A 65 -7.15 -11.93 5.61
N GLY A 66 -6.64 -10.98 6.41
CA GLY A 66 -5.68 -11.25 7.48
C GLY A 66 -4.21 -11.09 7.07
N TYR A 67 -3.94 -10.61 5.85
CA TYR A 67 -2.60 -10.27 5.42
C TYR A 67 -2.15 -8.98 6.11
N ARG A 68 -0.84 -8.86 6.32
CA ARG A 68 -0.21 -7.67 6.89
C ARG A 68 0.72 -7.07 5.86
N ILE A 69 0.91 -5.76 5.94
CA ILE A 69 1.89 -5.06 5.11
C ILE A 69 3.28 -5.50 5.57
N LEU A 70 4.01 -6.17 4.68
CA LEU A 70 5.42 -6.51 4.84
C LEU A 70 6.23 -5.62 3.88
N ASN A 71 7.18 -4.87 4.43
CA ASN A 71 7.97 -3.91 3.66
C ASN A 71 8.83 -4.64 2.62
N THR A 72 8.42 -4.55 1.36
CA THR A 72 9.26 -4.90 0.21
C THR A 72 9.51 -3.60 -0.56
N VAL A 73 10.79 -3.26 -0.79
CA VAL A 73 11.16 -2.10 -1.59
C VAL A 73 11.50 -2.60 -2.99
N GLU A 74 10.67 -2.23 -3.96
CA GLU A 74 10.94 -2.49 -5.38
C GLU A 74 11.81 -1.35 -5.93
N LEU A 75 12.92 -1.70 -6.58
CA LEU A 75 13.83 -0.74 -7.20
C LEU A 75 13.58 -0.70 -8.70
N VAL A 76 13.35 0.50 -9.23
CA VAL A 76 13.18 0.74 -10.66
C VAL A 76 14.27 1.70 -11.14
N LYS A 77 14.76 1.46 -12.36
CA LYS A 77 15.58 2.42 -13.12
C LYS A 77 14.82 2.79 -14.38
N ASP A 78 14.40 4.05 -14.44
CA ASP A 78 13.80 4.62 -15.63
C ASP A 78 14.84 4.61 -16.77
N LEU A 79 14.50 3.95 -17.89
CA LEU A 79 15.34 3.96 -19.11
C LEU A 79 15.08 5.21 -19.95
N GLU A 80 13.93 5.84 -19.75
CA GLU A 80 13.46 7.10 -20.33
C GLU A 80 12.74 7.89 -19.23
N GLU A 81 12.79 9.22 -19.25
CA GLU A 81 12.09 10.01 -18.24
C GLU A 81 10.57 9.86 -18.41
N PRO A 82 9.83 9.44 -17.37
CA PRO A 82 8.37 9.41 -17.43
C PRO A 82 7.84 10.84 -17.60
N GLU A 83 6.82 11.01 -18.45
CA GLU A 83 6.23 12.33 -18.68
C GLU A 83 5.67 12.89 -17.36
N GLY A 84 5.85 14.20 -17.14
CA GLY A 84 5.76 14.85 -15.82
C GLY A 84 4.43 14.74 -15.07
N GLU A 85 3.40 14.14 -15.67
CA GLU A 85 2.08 13.93 -15.06
C GLU A 85 1.73 12.45 -14.84
N GLU A 86 2.53 11.49 -15.31
CA GLU A 86 2.16 10.07 -15.23
C GLU A 86 2.32 9.48 -13.81
N THR A 87 3.07 10.17 -12.96
CA THR A 87 3.36 9.73 -11.60
C THR A 87 3.01 10.80 -10.56
N ARG A 88 2.85 10.38 -9.31
CA ARG A 88 2.74 11.25 -8.14
C ARG A 88 3.65 10.78 -7.02
N LEU A 89 3.83 11.61 -6.00
CA LEU A 89 4.66 11.27 -4.86
C LEU A 89 3.84 10.57 -3.77
N LEU A 90 4.45 9.54 -3.21
CA LEU A 90 4.13 8.96 -1.90
C LEU A 90 5.40 9.02 -1.05
N GLU A 91 5.30 8.81 0.26
CA GLU A 91 6.45 8.81 1.15
C GLU A 91 6.60 7.48 1.91
N PHE A 92 7.86 7.04 2.02
CA PHE A 92 8.27 5.95 2.90
C PHE A 92 9.50 6.39 3.72
N PHE A 93 9.33 6.65 5.01
CA PHE A 93 10.37 7.16 5.92
C PHE A 93 11.19 8.37 5.42
N GLY A 94 10.51 9.30 4.77
CA GLY A 94 10.92 10.54 4.15
C GLY A 94 11.55 10.34 2.77
N TYR A 95 11.61 9.11 2.28
CA TYR A 95 12.01 8.80 0.92
C TYR A 95 10.80 8.98 -0.01
N PRO A 96 10.89 9.86 -1.02
CA PRO A 96 9.84 9.98 -2.02
C PRO A 96 9.80 8.72 -2.87
N LEU A 97 8.60 8.13 -2.97
CA LEU A 97 8.27 7.04 -3.88
C LEU A 97 7.46 7.61 -5.03
N ARG A 98 7.81 7.25 -6.27
CA ARG A 98 6.97 7.56 -7.43
C ARG A 98 5.95 6.44 -7.59
N ILE A 99 4.68 6.80 -7.65
CA ILE A 99 3.58 5.87 -7.94
C ILE A 99 2.85 6.35 -9.19
N TRP A 100 2.39 5.42 -10.02
CA TRP A 100 1.67 5.77 -11.24
C TRP A 100 0.29 6.34 -10.93
N ARG A 101 -0.09 7.40 -11.63
CA ARG A 101 -1.47 7.89 -11.61
C ARG A 101 -2.35 6.96 -12.43
N TRP A 102 -3.47 6.54 -11.87
CA TRP A 102 -4.47 5.75 -12.60
C TRP A 102 -5.54 6.66 -13.19
N ARG A 103 -6.15 6.24 -14.31
CA ARG A 103 -7.29 6.98 -14.90
C ARG A 103 -8.43 7.19 -13.90
N ARG A 104 -8.56 6.28 -12.95
CA ARG A 104 -9.52 6.35 -11.84
C ARG A 104 -8.78 5.95 -10.57
N GLU A 105 -8.60 6.92 -9.68
CA GLU A 105 -8.02 6.72 -8.36
C GLU A 105 -9.13 6.65 -7.31
N GLU A 106 -8.99 5.77 -6.32
CA GLU A 106 -9.97 5.57 -5.25
C GLU A 106 -9.42 6.04 -3.91
N TYR A 107 -9.08 7.33 -3.83
CA TYR A 107 -8.68 7.99 -2.59
C TYR A 107 -9.90 8.57 -1.85
N ASP A 108 -9.90 8.50 -0.53
CA ASP A 108 -10.80 9.30 0.29
C ASP A 108 -10.32 10.77 0.41
N ASP A 109 -11.07 11.60 1.13
CA ASP A 109 -10.75 13.03 1.24
C ASP A 109 -9.44 13.29 2.00
N VAL A 110 -9.14 12.47 3.02
CA VAL A 110 -7.93 12.60 3.84
C VAL A 110 -6.72 12.13 3.04
N GLU A 111 -6.85 11.03 2.31
CA GLU A 111 -5.82 10.51 1.41
C GLU A 111 -5.50 11.53 0.30
N ARG A 112 -6.52 12.16 -0.30
CA ARG A 112 -6.32 13.22 -1.29
C ARG A 112 -5.57 14.41 -0.73
N GLU A 113 -6.04 14.95 0.41
CA GLU A 113 -5.41 16.10 1.07
C GLU A 113 -3.95 15.81 1.42
N TYR A 114 -3.67 14.62 1.94
CA TYR A 114 -2.30 14.18 2.23
C TYR A 114 -1.41 14.17 0.97
N LEU A 115 -1.88 13.58 -0.13
CA LEU A 115 -1.09 13.49 -1.35
C LEU A 115 -0.86 14.87 -2.00
N GLU A 116 -1.86 15.76 -1.96
CA GLU A 116 -1.73 17.14 -2.44
C GLU A 116 -0.73 17.94 -1.60
N ALA A 117 -0.81 17.84 -0.28
CA ALA A 117 0.13 18.48 0.64
C ALA A 117 1.56 17.95 0.44
N LEU A 118 1.71 16.64 0.19
CA LEU A 118 3.00 16.01 -0.06
C LEU A 118 3.62 16.48 -1.40
N ASP A 119 2.82 16.49 -2.47
CA ASP A 119 3.24 17.00 -3.78
C ASP A 119 3.70 18.47 -3.67
N GLU A 120 2.93 19.32 -2.98
CA GLU A 120 3.30 20.72 -2.76
C GLU A 120 4.56 20.88 -1.88
N PHE A 121 4.68 20.09 -0.81
CA PHE A 121 5.84 20.14 0.09
C PHE A 121 7.15 19.92 -0.68
N TYR A 122 7.22 18.89 -1.52
CA TYR A 122 8.42 18.62 -2.31
C TYR A 122 8.61 19.62 -3.45
N ARG A 123 7.53 20.09 -4.08
CA ARG A 123 7.59 21.17 -5.10
C ARG A 123 8.22 22.45 -4.56
N LEU A 124 8.02 22.76 -3.28
CA LEU A 124 8.59 23.93 -2.61
C LEU A 124 10.01 23.69 -2.04
N GLY A 125 10.66 22.57 -2.38
CA GLY A 125 12.02 22.25 -1.94
C GLY A 125 12.09 21.56 -0.58
N GLY A 126 10.99 20.94 -0.13
CA GLY A 126 10.96 20.11 1.07
C GLY A 126 12.02 19.01 1.03
N THR A 127 12.67 18.76 2.18
CA THR A 127 13.69 17.72 2.31
C THR A 127 13.18 16.58 3.19
N ARG A 128 13.80 15.41 3.08
CA ARG A 128 13.55 14.27 3.97
C ARG A 128 13.67 14.64 5.44
N GLU A 129 14.71 15.39 5.81
CA GLU A 129 14.92 15.82 7.19
C GLU A 129 13.79 16.74 7.67
N LEU A 130 13.37 17.69 6.83
CA LEU A 130 12.26 18.59 7.16
C LEU A 130 10.95 17.82 7.31
N TYR A 131 10.65 16.88 6.40
CA TYR A 131 9.46 16.03 6.48
C TYR A 131 9.39 15.28 7.81
N LEU A 132 10.48 14.61 8.20
CA LEU A 132 10.54 13.86 9.45
C LEU A 132 10.37 14.77 10.68
N LYS A 133 10.94 15.98 10.67
CA LYS A 133 10.74 16.96 11.74
C LYS A 133 9.27 17.37 11.87
N LEU A 134 8.61 17.67 10.75
CA LEU A 134 7.18 18.02 10.74
C LEU A 134 6.30 16.87 11.23
N ALA A 135 6.57 15.64 10.78
CA ALA A 135 5.85 14.46 11.25
C ALA A 135 6.01 14.25 12.76
N VAL A 136 7.24 14.38 13.29
CA VAL A 136 7.52 14.29 14.73
C VAL A 136 6.79 15.38 15.50
N GLU A 137 6.77 16.62 15.01
CA GLU A 137 6.04 17.72 15.64
C GLU A 137 4.54 17.43 15.74
N ALA A 138 3.92 17.01 14.64
CA ALA A 138 2.50 16.68 14.59
C ALA A 138 2.13 15.54 15.55
N LEU A 139 2.93 14.46 15.56
CA LEU A 139 2.74 13.33 16.46
C LEU A 139 2.89 13.74 17.94
N ARG A 140 3.91 14.54 18.27
CA ARG A 140 4.11 15.05 19.64
C ARG A 140 2.94 15.91 20.10
N ARG A 141 2.48 16.83 19.25
CA ARG A 141 1.31 17.66 19.53
C ARG A 141 0.07 16.81 19.83
N TRP A 142 -0.15 15.74 19.07
CA TRP A 142 -1.25 14.80 19.30
C TRP A 142 -1.11 14.07 20.65
N ILE A 143 0.10 13.62 21.00
CA ILE A 143 0.41 12.93 22.27
C ILE A 143 0.18 13.87 23.45
N GLU A 144 0.65 15.10 23.38
CA GLU A 144 0.50 16.11 24.44
C GLU A 144 -0.96 16.46 24.70
N ALA A 145 -1.76 16.57 23.63
CA ALA A 145 -3.19 16.85 23.74
C ALA A 145 -3.96 15.73 24.48
N ARG A 146 -3.49 14.48 24.42
CA ARG A 146 -4.13 13.30 25.04
C ARG A 146 -3.52 12.88 26.38
N SER A 147 -2.27 13.24 26.63
CA SER A 147 -1.56 12.91 27.88
C SER A 147 -1.91 13.84 29.04
N LYS A 148 -2.63 14.96 28.80
CA LYS A 148 -3.13 15.81 29.89
C LYS A 148 -4.28 15.08 30.61
N PRO A 149 -4.21 14.86 31.94
CA PRO A 149 -5.31 14.24 32.67
C PRO A 149 -6.57 15.10 32.51
N ARG A 150 -7.71 14.45 32.25
CA ARG A 150 -9.03 15.09 32.37
C ARG A 150 -9.11 15.67 33.77
N ARG A 151 -8.98 16.99 33.92
CA ARG A 151 -9.31 17.67 35.17
C ARG A 151 -10.78 17.35 35.43
N GLY A 152 -11.03 16.59 36.49
CA GLY A 152 -12.37 16.34 37.02
C GLY A 152 -13.01 17.62 37.52
#